data_AF-A0A1V0QE21-F1
#
_entry.id   AF-A0A1V0QE21-F1
#
_cell.length_a   1.000
_cell.length_b   1.000
_cell.length_c   1.000
_cell.angle_alpha   90.00
_cell.angle_beta   90.00
_cell.angle_gamma   90.00
#
_symmetry.space_group_name_H-M   'P 1'
#
loop_
_entity.id
_entity.type
_entity.pdbx_description
1 polymer ?
#
loop_
_entity_poly.entity_id
_entity_poly.type
_entity_poly.pdbx_seq_one_letter_code
_entity_poly.pdbx_strand_id
1 'polypeptide(L)'
;MVMEKPMVPDDVRIDFSPLVENVTEPVKILKGLSESTSTEIAVLKKNIGHDDRNGVSAILHRIKPVWEMLGIESCLQPLRKSLWDRNSTPADIKKTAAGVITAMENLIENINEELKTIRDEEQNTDS
;
A
#
# COMPACT_ATOMS: atom_id res chain seq x y z
N MET A 1 34.42 -5.69 4.36
CA MET A 1 33.34 -6.31 3.56
C MET A 1 32.08 -5.52 3.84
N VAL A 2 31.80 -4.52 3.02
CA VAL A 2 30.61 -3.67 3.19
C VAL A 2 29.49 -4.41 2.49
N MET A 3 28.51 -4.89 3.25
CA MET A 3 27.36 -5.56 2.66
C MET A 3 26.55 -4.57 1.84
N GLU A 4 26.26 -4.96 0.61
CA GLU A 4 25.52 -4.21 -0.39
C GLU A 4 24.13 -3.84 0.15
N LYS A 5 23.83 -2.55 0.04
CA LYS A 5 22.52 -1.96 0.25
C LYS A 5 21.51 -2.58 -0.74
N PRO A 6 20.27 -2.90 -0.34
CA PRO A 6 19.32 -3.54 -1.25
C PRO A 6 18.94 -2.64 -2.43
N MET A 7 18.75 -3.30 -3.58
CA MET A 7 18.38 -2.76 -4.88
C MET A 7 16.90 -2.31 -4.89
N VAL A 8 16.62 -1.17 -4.24
CA VAL A 8 15.47 -0.30 -4.54
C VAL A 8 16.00 1.13 -4.36
N PRO A 9 15.84 2.06 -5.33
CA PRO A 9 16.27 3.44 -5.12
C PRO A 9 15.54 4.01 -3.90
N ASP A 10 16.25 4.71 -3.02
CA ASP A 10 15.71 5.43 -1.85
C ASP A 10 14.67 6.51 -2.22
N ASP A 11 14.35 6.69 -3.50
CA ASP A 11 13.91 7.97 -4.06
C ASP A 11 12.58 7.90 -4.83
N VAL A 12 11.82 6.80 -4.69
CA VAL A 12 10.42 6.77 -5.18
C VAL A 12 9.49 6.92 -3.99
N ARG A 13 9.41 8.17 -3.50
CA ARG A 13 8.39 8.59 -2.53
C ARG A 13 7.03 8.57 -3.22
N ILE A 14 6.03 8.02 -2.54
CA ILE A 14 4.65 8.08 -3.02
C ILE A 14 4.17 9.54 -2.96
N ASP A 15 3.65 10.05 -4.07
CA ASP A 15 3.04 11.38 -4.11
C ASP A 15 1.63 11.33 -3.51
N PHE A 16 1.47 11.97 -2.35
CA PHE A 16 0.19 12.06 -1.66
C PHE A 16 -0.63 13.29 -2.05
N SER A 17 -0.11 14.19 -2.89
CA SER A 17 -0.80 15.42 -3.33
C SER A 17 -2.24 15.17 -3.80
N PRO A 18 -2.53 14.09 -4.58
CA PRO A 18 -3.91 13.76 -5.01
C PRO A 18 -4.90 13.53 -3.86
N LEU A 19 -4.42 13.22 -2.66
CA LEU A 19 -5.24 12.99 -1.45
C LEU A 19 -5.28 14.19 -0.51
N VAL A 20 -4.28 15.07 -0.54
CA VAL A 20 -4.06 16.05 0.55
C VAL A 20 -4.05 17.52 0.12
N GLU A 21 -3.81 17.86 -1.14
CA GLU A 21 -3.60 19.27 -1.56
C GLU A 21 -4.85 20.15 -1.36
N ASN A 22 -6.05 19.59 -1.48
CA ASN A 22 -7.31 20.33 -1.44
C ASN A 22 -8.22 19.93 -0.26
N VAL A 23 -7.65 19.37 0.81
CA VAL A 23 -8.43 18.92 1.99
C VAL A 23 -8.09 19.74 3.22
N THR A 24 -9.07 19.96 4.10
CA THR A 24 -8.91 20.75 5.33
C THR A 24 -8.06 20.05 6.39
N GLU A 25 -8.08 18.71 6.43
CA GLU A 25 -7.40 17.91 7.46
C GLU A 25 -6.50 16.83 6.82
N PRO A 26 -5.39 17.19 6.14
CA PRO A 26 -4.54 16.25 5.42
C PRO A 26 -3.95 15.15 6.33
N VAL A 27 -3.56 15.52 7.55
CA VAL A 27 -3.09 14.58 8.59
C VAL A 27 -4.13 13.50 8.90
N LYS A 28 -5.42 13.86 8.93
CA LYS A 28 -6.51 12.92 9.23
C LYS A 28 -6.76 11.96 8.07
N ILE A 29 -6.67 12.45 6.84
CA ILE A 29 -6.76 11.62 5.62
C ILE A 29 -5.64 10.58 5.61
N LEU A 30 -4.39 11.01 5.84
CA LEU A 30 -3.23 10.13 5.85
C LEU A 30 -3.30 9.07 6.97
N LYS A 31 -3.69 9.46 8.19
CA LYS A 31 -3.90 8.51 9.29
C LYS A 31 -4.99 7.48 8.96
N GLY A 32 -6.13 7.92 8.43
CA GLY A 32 -7.21 7.03 8.01
C GLY A 32 -6.78 6.04 6.92
N LEU A 33 -5.96 6.49 5.96
CA LEU A 33 -5.38 5.62 4.94
C LEU A 33 -4.44 4.57 5.54
N SER A 34 -3.59 4.95 6.50
CA SER A 34 -2.70 4.02 7.20
C SER A 34 -3.46 2.95 7.98
N GLU A 35 -4.48 3.35 8.75
CA GLU A 35 -5.35 2.45 9.51
C GLU A 35 -6.14 1.49 8.61
N SER A 36 -6.70 2.02 7.52
CA SER A 36 -7.42 1.22 6.53
C SER A 36 -6.48 0.22 5.86
N THR A 37 -5.27 0.63 5.47
CA THR A 37 -4.27 -0.24 4.85
C THR A 37 -3.85 -1.37 5.78
N SER A 38 -3.59 -1.05 7.06
CA SER A 38 -3.27 -2.05 8.09
C SER A 38 -4.40 -3.09 8.26
N THR A 39 -5.64 -2.62 8.25
CA THR A 39 -6.82 -3.50 8.30
C THR A 39 -6.90 -4.41 7.06
N GLU A 40 -6.73 -3.87 5.86
CA GLU A 40 -6.76 -4.66 4.62
C GLU A 40 -5.61 -5.69 4.56
N ILE A 41 -4.42 -5.39 5.09
CA ILE A 41 -3.34 -6.37 5.23
C ILE A 41 -3.80 -7.56 6.08
N ALA A 42 -4.43 -7.30 7.23
CA ALA A 42 -4.91 -8.37 8.11
C ALA A 42 -6.00 -9.23 7.45
N VAL A 43 -6.96 -8.61 6.77
CA VAL A 43 -8.01 -9.32 6.04
C VAL A 43 -7.43 -10.09 4.85
N LEU A 44 -6.44 -9.54 4.15
CA LEU A 44 -5.75 -10.20 3.04
C LEU A 44 -5.01 -11.46 3.51
N LYS A 45 -4.21 -11.33 4.57
CA LYS A 45 -3.52 -12.46 5.21
C LYS A 45 -4.51 -13.56 5.62
N LYS A 46 -5.66 -13.19 6.20
CA LYS A 46 -6.73 -14.14 6.56
C LYS A 46 -7.32 -14.87 5.36
N ASN A 47 -7.68 -14.15 4.29
CA ASN A 47 -8.30 -14.76 3.11
C ASN A 47 -7.32 -15.69 2.38
N ILE A 48 -6.05 -15.30 2.30
CA ILE A 48 -4.97 -16.15 1.76
C ILE A 48 -4.79 -17.41 2.61
N GLY A 49 -4.89 -17.30 3.94
CA GLY A 49 -4.80 -18.44 4.86
C GLY A 49 -5.93 -19.46 4.70
N HIS A 50 -7.11 -19.01 4.25
CA HIS A 50 -8.27 -19.87 3.97
C HIS A 50 -8.42 -20.24 2.48
N ASP A 51 -7.44 -19.91 1.64
CA ASP A 51 -7.50 -20.06 0.18
C ASP A 51 -8.78 -19.41 -0.44
N ASP A 52 -9.31 -18.36 0.20
CA ASP A 52 -10.52 -17.65 -0.20
C ASP A 52 -10.23 -16.64 -1.32
N ARG A 53 -10.25 -17.13 -2.56
CA ARG A 53 -10.07 -16.32 -3.77
C ARG A 53 -11.03 -15.14 -3.87
N ASN A 54 -12.30 -15.34 -3.48
CA ASN A 54 -13.30 -14.28 -3.58
C ASN A 54 -13.02 -13.18 -2.57
N GLY A 55 -12.65 -13.56 -1.35
CA GLY A 55 -12.19 -12.62 -0.33
C GLY A 55 -10.94 -11.84 -0.75
N VAL A 56 -9.95 -12.50 -1.37
CA VAL A 56 -8.77 -11.81 -1.92
C VAL A 56 -9.18 -10.84 -3.03
N SER A 57 -10.05 -11.24 -3.96
CA SER A 57 -10.53 -10.38 -5.04
C SER A 57 -11.30 -9.17 -4.51
N ALA A 58 -12.10 -9.33 -3.46
CA ALA A 58 -12.86 -8.24 -2.84
C ALA A 58 -11.95 -7.15 -2.25
N ILE A 59 -10.82 -7.54 -1.65
CA ILE A 59 -9.81 -6.59 -1.14
C ILE A 59 -9.21 -5.80 -2.29
N LEU A 60 -8.78 -6.48 -3.36
CA LEU A 60 -8.22 -5.80 -4.54
C LEU A 60 -9.19 -4.77 -5.13
N HIS A 61 -10.48 -5.09 -5.19
CA HIS A 61 -11.50 -4.15 -5.66
C HIS A 61 -11.66 -2.95 -4.73
N ARG A 62 -11.57 -3.14 -3.42
CA ARG A 62 -11.73 -2.06 -2.43
C ARG A 62 -10.55 -1.10 -2.40
N ILE A 63 -9.32 -1.60 -2.51
CA ILE A 63 -8.11 -0.75 -2.43
C ILE A 63 -7.76 -0.08 -3.77
N LYS A 64 -8.20 -0.66 -4.90
CA LYS A 64 -7.83 -0.19 -6.25
C LYS A 64 -8.04 1.30 -6.48
N PRO A 65 -9.18 1.93 -6.12
CA PRO A 65 -9.40 3.35 -6.43
C PRO A 65 -8.34 4.27 -5.80
N VAL A 66 -7.98 4.01 -4.54
CA VAL A 66 -6.96 4.82 -3.85
C VAL A 66 -5.58 4.57 -4.46
N TRP A 67 -5.28 3.33 -4.82
CA TRP A 67 -3.99 2.99 -5.43
C TRP A 67 -3.84 3.59 -6.83
N GLU A 68 -4.93 3.76 -7.58
CA GLU A 68 -4.96 4.49 -8.86
C GLU A 68 -4.70 5.98 -8.67
N MET A 69 -5.29 6.60 -7.63
CA MET A 69 -5.01 8.00 -7.30
C MET A 69 -3.54 8.24 -6.95
N LEU A 70 -2.90 7.24 -6.31
CA LEU A 70 -1.50 7.28 -5.90
C LEU A 70 -0.53 6.81 -7.00
N GLY A 71 -1.02 6.35 -8.16
CA GLY A 71 -0.20 5.83 -9.25
C GLY A 71 0.55 4.53 -8.94
N ILE A 72 0.09 3.76 -7.94
CA ILE A 72 0.73 2.52 -7.48
C ILE A 72 -0.10 1.26 -7.81
N GLU A 73 -1.19 1.37 -8.57
CA GLU A 73 -2.08 0.25 -8.86
C GLU A 73 -1.42 -0.88 -9.65
N SER A 74 -0.31 -0.59 -10.33
CA SER A 74 0.51 -1.58 -11.04
C SER A 74 1.00 -2.71 -10.12
N CYS A 75 1.21 -2.43 -8.84
CA CYS A 75 1.57 -3.41 -7.81
C CYS A 75 0.50 -4.49 -7.58
N LEU A 76 -0.77 -4.22 -7.93
CA LEU A 76 -1.88 -5.18 -7.79
C LEU A 76 -1.95 -6.19 -8.94
N GLN A 77 -1.29 -5.91 -10.07
CA GLN A 77 -1.42 -6.68 -11.29
C GLN A 77 -0.99 -8.15 -11.17
N PRO A 78 0.13 -8.50 -10.50
CA PRO A 78 0.53 -9.90 -10.35
C PRO A 78 -0.52 -10.74 -9.62
N LEU A 79 -1.06 -10.22 -8.51
CA LEU A 79 -2.12 -10.90 -7.75
C LEU A 79 -3.43 -10.95 -8.53
N ARG A 80 -3.79 -9.87 -9.25
CA ARG A 80 -4.98 -9.86 -10.10
C ARG A 80 -4.91 -10.94 -11.19
N LYS A 81 -3.74 -11.13 -11.80
CA LYS A 81 -3.50 -12.17 -12.82
C LYS A 81 -3.63 -13.57 -12.24
N SER A 82 -3.05 -13.83 -11.06
CA SER A 82 -3.15 -15.16 -10.41
C SER A 82 -4.55 -15.49 -9.92
N LEU A 83 -5.37 -14.49 -9.59
CA LEU A 83 -6.79 -14.70 -9.27
C LEU A 83 -7.65 -15.01 -10.50
N TRP A 84 -7.35 -14.40 -11.65
CA TRP A 84 -8.11 -14.61 -12.89
C TRP A 84 -7.75 -15.93 -13.58
N ASP A 85 -6.50 -16.35 -13.46
CA ASP A 85 -6.04 -17.62 -14.02
C ASP A 85 -6.60 -18.82 -13.22
N ARG A 86 -7.44 -19.61 -13.88
CA ARG A 86 -8.06 -20.82 -13.31
C ARG A 86 -7.03 -21.92 -13.00
N ASN A 87 -5.85 -21.87 -13.61
CA ASN A 87 -4.79 -22.85 -13.38
C ASN A 87 -3.87 -22.47 -12.22
N SER A 88 -3.93 -21.22 -11.72
CA SER A 88 -3.13 -20.80 -10.59
C SER A 88 -3.43 -21.66 -9.36
N THR A 89 -2.41 -22.05 -8.62
CA THR A 89 -2.56 -22.79 -7.37
C THR A 89 -2.74 -21.83 -6.19
N PRO A 90 -3.21 -22.30 -5.02
CA PRO A 90 -3.17 -21.49 -3.80
C PRO A 90 -1.76 -20.99 -3.46
N ALA A 91 -0.71 -21.74 -3.81
CA ALA A 91 0.68 -21.32 -3.62
C ALA A 91 1.06 -20.14 -4.53
N ASP A 92 0.58 -20.10 -5.78
CA ASP A 92 0.82 -18.97 -6.70
C ASP A 92 0.13 -17.69 -6.23
N ILE A 93 -1.08 -17.82 -5.68
CA ILE A 93 -1.81 -16.70 -5.06
C ILE A 93 -1.07 -16.22 -3.82
N LYS A 94 -0.61 -17.12 -2.94
CA LYS A 94 0.21 -16.77 -1.77
C LYS A 94 1.47 -16.00 -2.15
N LYS A 95 2.18 -16.47 -3.18
CA LYS A 95 3.41 -15.84 -3.69
C LYS A 95 3.14 -14.44 -4.23
N THR A 96 2.12 -14.28 -5.07
CA THR A 96 1.79 -12.98 -5.66
C THR A 96 1.19 -12.00 -4.64
N ALA A 97 0.48 -12.51 -3.63
CA ALA A 97 -0.06 -11.68 -2.58
C ALA A 97 0.98 -11.18 -1.58
N ALA A 98 2.08 -11.92 -1.38
CA ALA A 98 3.21 -11.44 -0.59
C ALA A 98 3.74 -10.09 -1.13
N GLY A 99 3.83 -9.95 -2.46
CA GLY A 99 4.23 -8.69 -3.09
C GLY A 99 3.25 -7.53 -2.84
N VAL A 100 1.95 -7.81 -2.85
CA VAL A 100 0.92 -6.81 -2.52
C VAL A 100 0.98 -6.41 -1.04
N ILE A 101 1.21 -7.37 -0.14
CA ILE A 101 1.40 -7.09 1.29
C ILE A 101 2.61 -6.19 1.52
N THR A 102 3.75 -6.50 0.89
CA THR A 102 4.94 -5.63 0.97
C THR A 102 4.66 -4.22 0.45
N ALA A 103 3.94 -4.09 -0.66
CA ALA A 103 3.56 -2.77 -1.18
C ALA A 103 2.62 -2.01 -0.21
N MET A 104 1.70 -2.69 0.47
CA MET A 104 0.85 -2.10 1.51
C MET A 104 1.66 -1.67 2.75
N GLU A 105 2.64 -2.47 3.17
CA GLU A 105 3.53 -2.15 4.29
C GLU A 105 4.41 -0.93 3.95
N ASN A 106 4.94 -0.86 2.72
CA ASN A 106 5.68 0.31 2.23
C ASN A 106 4.80 1.57 2.11
N LEU A 107 3.52 1.42 1.76
CA LEU A 107 2.57 2.54 1.74
C LEU A 107 2.40 3.14 3.15
N ILE A 108 2.27 2.29 4.18
CA ILE A 108 2.20 2.75 5.58
C ILE A 108 3.48 3.49 5.98
N GLU A 109 4.65 3.00 5.59
CA GLU A 109 5.93 3.67 5.85
C GLU A 109 6.00 5.05 5.17
N ASN A 110 5.63 5.13 3.89
CA ASN A 110 5.58 6.41 3.16
C ASN A 110 4.61 7.41 3.80
N ILE A 111 3.45 6.95 4.27
CA ILE A 111 2.49 7.79 5.00
C ILE A 111 3.11 8.34 6.28
N ASN A 112 3.87 7.52 7.02
CA ASN A 112 4.51 7.98 8.26
C ASN A 112 5.59 9.02 8.00
N GLU A 113 6.38 8.89 6.93
CA GLU A 113 7.35 9.91 6.52
C GLU A 113 6.68 11.21 6.05
N GLU A 114 5.55 11.11 5.33
CA GLU A 114 4.74 12.26 4.95
C GLU A 114 4.21 13.02 6.18
N LEU A 115 3.66 12.29 7.16
CA LEU A 115 3.19 12.87 8.42
C LEU A 115 4.29 13.55 9.22
N LYS A 116 5.53 13.04 9.18
CA LYS A 116 6.68 13.72 9.79
C LYS A 116 7.00 15.02 9.05
N THR A 117 7.00 14.99 7.73
CA THR A 117 7.27 16.16 6.88
C THR A 117 6.29 17.30 7.18
N ILE A 118 4.98 17.01 7.18
CA ILE A 118 3.93 18.00 7.49
C ILE A 118 4.15 18.62 8.88
N ARG A 119 4.43 17.79 9.90
CA ARG A 119 4.67 18.27 11.27
C ARG A 119 5.91 19.18 11.32
N ASP A 120 6.97 18.81 10.63
CA ASP A 120 8.23 19.57 10.67
C ASP A 120 8.09 20.91 9.89
N GLU A 121 7.27 20.96 8.84
CA GLU A 121 6.90 22.21 8.14
C GLU A 121 6.11 23.18 9.03
N GLU A 122 5.10 22.68 9.77
CA GLU A 122 4.32 23.48 10.71
C GLU A 122 5.18 24.13 11.82
N GLN A 123 6.24 23.46 12.26
CA GLN A 123 7.16 23.98 13.29
C GLN A 123 8.16 25.02 12.74
N ASN A 124 8.46 25.00 11.44
CA ASN A 124 9.42 25.93 10.82
C ASN A 124 8.81 27.27 10.38
N THR A 125 7.48 27.39 10.35
CA THR A 125 6.78 28.64 10.02
C THR A 125 6.47 29.55 11.22
N ASP A 126 6.84 29.14 12.44
CA ASP A 126 6.56 29.88 13.69
C ASP A 126 7.82 30.59 14.24
N SER A 127 8.73 31.05 13.36
CA SER A 127 9.91 31.89 13.70
C SER A 127 9.86 33.27 13.05
#